data_AF-Q86GB7-F1
#
_entry.id   AF-Q86GB7-F1
#
_cell.length_a   1.000
_cell.length_b   1.000
_cell.length_c   1.000
_cell.angle_alpha   90.00
_cell.angle_beta   90.00
_cell.angle_gamma   90.00
#
_symmetry.space_group_name_H-M   'P 1'
#
loop_
_entity.id
_entity.type
_entity.pdbx_description
1 polymer ?
#
loop_
_entity_poly.entity_id
_entity_poly.type
_entity_poly.pdbx_seq_one_letter_code
_entity_poly.pdbx_strand_id
1 'polypeptide(L)'
;MIVISFELVPYSHLVFLVICWTSMIVYVRILYILQVRRHMEFKSSFFLIVKLHAITDVAMFLFVELIARPRKYKIHNLLEPMKNHWLPQFIYFLQTTIKNTIFLGYTVVAVNRFTIIFMQKYHNHIWTPMVITVIYVLEWAVPAVGFSNLFYNTGNHNFSLLAASSGGLSLRADSDFMKLDALQDLSISTFCFLVSFTLYFTSILYILKTKTLSHGKLLKNSTEFIIFKCAVFSFVLFIPNALKSIFLYFYIGEQIFDWITDLWYFTTEIMCIGSCWSLLLSSRKLREEFVPKINFSFSGSSIGTVSGRIL
;
A
#
# COMPACT_ATOMS: atom_id res chain seq x y z
N MET A 1 -24.49 -14.02 19.34
CA MET A 1 -23.90 -14.96 18.38
C MET A 1 -23.50 -14.16 17.14
N ILE A 2 -22.24 -14.19 16.72
CA ILE A 2 -21.81 -13.50 15.49
C ILE A 2 -22.35 -14.32 14.32
N VAL A 3 -23.32 -13.78 13.60
CA VAL A 3 -23.83 -14.37 12.36
C VAL A 3 -22.99 -13.83 11.22
N ILE A 4 -22.37 -14.72 10.45
CA ILE A 4 -21.61 -14.37 9.25
C ILE A 4 -22.47 -14.68 8.03
N SER A 5 -22.78 -13.67 7.21
CA SER A 5 -23.52 -13.84 5.95
C SER A 5 -22.78 -13.18 4.80
N PHE A 6 -22.65 -13.90 3.68
CA PHE A 6 -22.03 -13.38 2.46
C PHE A 6 -23.05 -13.08 1.36
N GLU A 7 -24.36 -13.14 1.66
CA GLU A 7 -25.44 -13.02 0.68
C GLU A 7 -25.48 -11.67 -0.05
N LEU A 8 -25.06 -10.60 0.63
CA LEU A 8 -25.04 -9.25 0.07
C LEU A 8 -23.70 -8.89 -0.59
N VAL A 9 -22.68 -9.75 -0.49
CA VAL A 9 -21.35 -9.45 -1.01
C VAL A 9 -21.32 -9.81 -2.51
N PRO A 10 -21.02 -8.86 -3.40
CA PRO A 10 -20.91 -9.17 -4.82
C PRO A 10 -19.81 -10.19 -5.08
N TYR A 11 -20.00 -11.08 -6.06
CA TYR A 11 -19.04 -12.13 -6.40
C TYR A 11 -17.63 -11.59 -6.70
N SER A 12 -17.53 -10.40 -7.29
CA SER A 12 -16.24 -9.73 -7.53
C SER A 12 -15.45 -9.49 -6.25
N HIS A 13 -16.11 -9.05 -5.17
CA HIS A 13 -15.48 -8.84 -3.87
C HIS A 13 -15.06 -10.16 -3.23
N LEU A 14 -15.85 -11.23 -3.36
CA LEU A 14 -15.51 -12.54 -2.79
C LEU A 14 -14.25 -13.13 -3.43
N VAL A 15 -14.17 -13.11 -4.77
CA VAL A 15 -12.97 -13.57 -5.49
C VAL A 15 -11.76 -12.72 -5.10
N PHE A 16 -11.96 -11.41 -5.04
CA PHE A 16 -10.89 -10.47 -4.72
C PHE A 16 -10.41 -10.58 -3.27
N LEU A 17 -11.31 -10.89 -2.32
CA LEU A 17 -10.98 -11.20 -0.92
C LEU A 17 -9.98 -12.35 -0.85
N VAL A 18 -10.25 -13.46 -1.53
CA VAL A 18 -9.36 -14.64 -1.54
C VAL A 18 -7.97 -14.28 -2.09
N ILE A 19 -7.93 -13.50 -3.17
CA ILE A 19 -6.67 -13.02 -3.78
C ILE A 19 -5.89 -12.13 -2.80
N CYS A 20 -6.57 -11.19 -2.14
CA CYS A 20 -5.93 -10.23 -1.25
C CYS A 20 -5.42 -10.88 0.04
N TRP A 21 -6.19 -11.78 0.65
CA TRP A 21 -5.73 -12.54 1.83
C TRP A 21 -4.54 -13.42 1.49
N THR A 22 -4.56 -14.12 0.36
CA THR A 22 -3.41 -14.90 -0.11
C THR A 22 -2.19 -14.02 -0.34
N SER A 23 -2.39 -12.85 -0.94
CA SER A 23 -1.32 -11.87 -1.16
C SER A 23 -0.78 -11.28 0.14
N MET A 24 -1.63 -11.12 1.16
CA MET A 24 -1.21 -10.65 2.48
C MET A 24 -0.38 -11.69 3.22
N ILE A 25 -0.71 -12.99 3.10
CA ILE A 25 0.14 -14.08 3.61
C ILE A 25 1.52 -14.04 2.94
N VAL A 26 1.57 -13.85 1.62
CA VAL A 26 2.82 -13.66 0.87
C VAL A 26 3.58 -12.44 1.38
N TYR A 27 2.88 -11.33 1.65
CA TYR A 27 3.47 -10.10 2.17
C TYR A 27 4.09 -10.30 3.54
N VAL A 28 3.36 -10.88 4.51
CA VAL A 28 3.88 -11.19 5.85
C VAL A 28 5.09 -12.10 5.77
N ARG A 29 5.10 -13.09 4.87
CA ARG A 29 6.27 -13.95 4.64
C ARG A 29 7.47 -13.18 4.09
N ILE A 30 7.27 -12.24 3.16
CA ILE A 30 8.33 -11.35 2.66
C ILE A 30 8.90 -10.51 3.81
N LEU A 31 8.05 -9.92 4.66
CA LEU A 31 8.50 -9.14 5.82
C LEU A 31 9.29 -9.99 6.79
N TYR A 32 8.85 -11.22 7.04
CA TYR A 32 9.58 -12.19 7.86
C TYR A 32 10.97 -12.48 7.28
N ILE A 33 11.08 -12.75 5.98
CA ILE A 33 12.37 -12.96 5.29
C ILE A 33 13.27 -11.73 5.45
N LEU A 34 12.74 -10.52 5.22
CA LEU A 34 13.47 -9.25 5.36
C LEU A 34 13.91 -8.97 6.80
N GLN A 35 13.18 -9.48 7.80
CA GLN A 35 13.50 -9.30 9.21
C GLN A 35 14.54 -10.32 9.70
N VAL A 36 14.40 -11.59 9.32
CA VAL A 36 15.28 -12.67 9.79
C VAL A 36 16.60 -12.69 9.04
N ARG A 37 16.60 -12.43 7.72
CA ARG A 37 17.82 -12.52 6.91
C ARG A 37 18.66 -11.26 7.04
N ARG A 38 19.90 -11.43 7.51
CA ARG A 38 20.88 -10.34 7.72
C ARG A 38 21.70 -9.97 6.48
N HIS A 39 21.28 -10.36 5.26
CA HIS A 39 22.01 -9.98 4.05
C HIS A 39 22.15 -8.46 3.97
N MET A 40 23.35 -7.98 3.64
CA MET A 40 23.68 -6.55 3.64
C MET A 40 22.76 -5.73 2.72
N GLU A 41 22.22 -6.32 1.66
CA GLU A 41 21.30 -5.66 0.73
C GLU A 41 19.94 -5.34 1.35
N PHE A 42 19.45 -6.17 2.28
CA PHE A 42 18.18 -5.94 2.98
C PHE A 42 18.31 -4.94 4.13
N LYS A 43 19.52 -4.45 4.41
CA LYS A 43 19.80 -3.39 5.38
C LYS A 43 19.80 -1.98 4.76
N SER A 44 19.44 -1.86 3.48
CA SER A 44 19.35 -0.55 2.84
C SER A 44 18.22 0.29 3.43
N SER A 45 18.34 1.62 3.31
CA SER A 45 17.32 2.58 3.72
C SER A 45 15.95 2.26 3.12
N PHE A 46 15.92 1.80 1.87
CA PHE A 46 14.70 1.41 1.17
C PHE A 46 13.95 0.28 1.86
N PHE A 47 14.63 -0.81 2.21
CA PHE A 47 13.95 -1.94 2.87
C PHE A 47 13.49 -1.57 4.28
N LEU A 48 14.18 -0.67 4.98
CA LEU A 48 13.70 -0.17 6.27
C LEU A 48 12.40 0.64 6.10
N ILE A 49 12.35 1.54 5.11
CA ILE A 49 11.15 2.31 4.76
C ILE A 49 9.99 1.36 4.39
N VAL A 50 10.24 0.39 3.51
CA VAL A 50 9.24 -0.62 3.12
C VAL A 50 8.71 -1.39 4.33
N LYS A 51 9.57 -1.81 5.27
CA LYS A 51 9.13 -2.52 6.47
C LYS A 51 8.22 -1.66 7.37
N LEU A 52 8.50 -0.37 7.49
CA LEU A 52 7.65 0.53 8.26
C LEU A 52 6.32 0.78 7.55
N HIS A 53 6.33 1.05 6.24
CA HIS A 53 5.08 1.21 5.48
C HIS A 53 4.24 -0.05 5.43
N ALA A 54 4.85 -1.23 5.51
CA ALA A 54 4.11 -2.47 5.60
C ALA A 54 3.17 -2.54 6.81
N ILE A 55 3.52 -1.88 7.92
CA ILE A 55 2.63 -1.76 9.09
C ILE A 55 1.37 -0.96 8.68
N THR A 56 1.54 0.12 7.93
CA THR A 56 0.43 0.95 7.44
C THR A 56 -0.40 0.21 6.39
N ASP A 57 0.22 -0.51 5.45
CA ASP A 57 -0.45 -1.33 4.45
C ASP A 57 -1.31 -2.42 5.11
N VAL A 58 -0.74 -3.13 6.11
CA VAL A 58 -1.45 -4.15 6.87
C VAL A 58 -2.59 -3.54 7.69
N ALA A 59 -2.37 -2.40 8.34
CA ALA A 59 -3.40 -1.71 9.10
C ALA A 59 -4.58 -1.30 8.19
N MET A 60 -4.29 -0.75 7.01
CA MET A 60 -5.33 -0.38 6.04
C MET A 60 -6.06 -1.60 5.48
N PHE A 61 -5.33 -2.66 5.15
CA PHE A 61 -5.93 -3.91 4.68
C PHE A 61 -6.87 -4.50 5.73
N LEU A 62 -6.42 -4.62 6.98
CA LEU A 62 -7.26 -5.09 8.08
C LEU A 62 -8.45 -4.18 8.33
N PHE A 63 -8.27 -2.86 8.23
CA PHE A 63 -9.39 -1.92 8.32
C PHE A 63 -10.44 -2.15 7.23
N VAL A 64 -10.00 -2.33 5.98
CA VAL A 64 -10.91 -2.61 4.86
C VAL A 64 -11.64 -3.94 5.06
N GLU A 65 -10.91 -5.00 5.39
CA GLU A 65 -11.45 -6.36 5.49
C GLU A 65 -12.29 -6.62 6.73
N LEU A 66 -11.94 -6.02 7.87
CA LEU A 66 -12.60 -6.29 9.15
C LEU A 66 -13.61 -5.21 9.55
N ILE A 67 -13.50 -3.99 9.00
CA ILE A 67 -14.38 -2.88 9.37
C ILE A 67 -15.18 -2.38 8.16
N ALA A 68 -14.52 -1.88 7.12
CA ALA A 68 -15.22 -1.17 6.05
C ALA A 68 -16.12 -2.08 5.20
N ARG A 69 -15.62 -3.23 4.77
CA ARG A 69 -16.35 -4.20 3.93
C ARG A 69 -17.44 -4.92 4.71
N PRO A 70 -17.19 -5.48 5.91
CA PRO A 70 -18.25 -6.09 6.72
C PRO A 70 -19.37 -5.12 7.08
N ARG A 71 -19.04 -3.85 7.34
CA ARG A 71 -20.03 -2.78 7.51
C ARG A 71 -20.88 -2.59 6.26
N LYS A 72 -20.25 -2.42 5.08
CA LYS A 72 -20.94 -2.11 3.82
C LYS A 72 -21.86 -3.22 3.33
N TYR A 73 -21.48 -4.49 3.52
CA TYR A 73 -22.25 -5.64 3.04
C TYR A 73 -22.86 -6.49 4.17
N LYS A 74 -22.86 -5.96 5.41
CA LYS A 74 -23.40 -6.66 6.59
C LYS A 74 -22.86 -8.08 6.76
N ILE A 75 -21.56 -8.27 6.54
CA ILE A 75 -20.94 -9.60 6.63
C ILE A 75 -21.10 -10.16 8.05
N HIS A 76 -21.01 -9.28 9.06
CA HIS A 76 -21.28 -9.62 10.45
C HIS A 76 -22.14 -8.55 11.12
N ASN A 77 -22.86 -8.94 12.17
CA ASN A 77 -23.74 -8.03 12.94
C ASN A 77 -23.02 -7.28 14.09
N LEU A 78 -21.69 -7.15 14.06
CA LEU A 78 -20.95 -6.43 15.13
C LEU A 78 -21.23 -4.92 15.15
N LEU A 79 -21.58 -4.35 14.00
CA LEU A 79 -21.95 -2.94 13.89
C LEU A 79 -23.45 -2.85 13.67
N GLU A 80 -24.11 -2.10 14.53
CA GLU A 80 -25.53 -1.79 14.44
C GLU A 80 -25.74 -0.36 13.90
N PRO A 81 -26.92 -0.06 13.33
CA PRO A 81 -27.27 1.31 12.96
C PRO A 81 -27.17 2.23 14.19
N MET A 82 -26.41 3.31 14.07
CA MET A 82 -26.17 4.28 15.15
C MET A 82 -26.29 5.69 14.58
N LYS A 83 -27.05 6.56 15.25
CA LYS A 83 -27.19 7.98 14.87
C LYS A 83 -26.41 8.86 15.84
N ASN A 84 -25.69 9.84 15.31
CA ASN A 84 -24.95 10.86 16.07
C ASN A 84 -24.08 10.25 17.18
N HIS A 85 -23.28 9.26 16.83
CA HIS A 85 -22.47 8.49 17.78
C HIS A 85 -20.98 8.65 17.49
N TRP A 86 -20.15 8.61 18.54
CA TRP A 86 -18.70 8.81 18.43
C TRP A 86 -17.98 7.69 17.66
N LEU A 87 -18.51 6.46 17.67
CA LEU A 87 -17.91 5.31 17.01
C LEU A 87 -17.84 5.48 15.46
N PRO A 88 -18.94 5.82 14.76
CA PRO A 88 -18.90 6.18 13.34
C PRO A 88 -17.85 7.25 13.01
N GLN A 89 -17.75 8.30 13.83
CA GLN A 89 -16.76 9.37 13.70
C GLN A 89 -15.33 8.85 13.87
N PHE A 90 -15.08 8.00 14.86
CA PHE A 90 -13.78 7.38 15.09
C PHE A 90 -13.37 6.44 13.94
N ILE A 91 -14.29 5.63 13.44
CA ILE A 91 -14.05 4.75 12.27
C ILE A 91 -13.67 5.60 11.05
N TYR A 92 -14.40 6.69 10.81
CA TYR A 92 -14.09 7.61 9.72
C TYR A 92 -12.71 8.25 9.89
N PHE A 93 -12.44 8.81 11.07
CA PHE A 93 -11.17 9.43 11.41
C PHE A 93 -9.99 8.47 11.21
N LEU A 94 -10.14 7.22 11.68
CA LEU A 94 -9.13 6.19 11.51
C LEU A 94 -8.90 5.85 10.03
N GLN A 95 -9.98 5.68 9.25
CA GLN A 95 -9.90 5.45 7.81
C GLN A 95 -9.13 6.58 7.10
N THR A 96 -9.50 7.83 7.38
CA THR A 96 -8.88 9.01 6.76
C THR A 96 -7.43 9.14 7.18
N THR A 97 -7.10 8.89 8.45
CA THR A 97 -5.72 8.94 8.94
C THR A 97 -4.85 7.89 8.24
N ILE A 98 -5.22 6.60 8.28
CA ILE A 98 -4.43 5.52 7.68
C ILE A 98 -4.23 5.74 6.17
N LYS A 99 -5.31 6.11 5.47
CA LYS A 99 -5.29 6.40 4.03
C LYS A 99 -4.28 7.51 3.70
N ASN A 100 -4.31 8.62 4.43
CA ASN A 100 -3.38 9.73 4.19
C ASN A 100 -1.94 9.37 4.56
N THR A 101 -1.72 8.58 5.61
CA THR A 101 -0.38 8.03 5.93
C THR A 101 0.18 7.22 4.75
N ILE A 102 -0.64 6.41 4.08
CA ILE A 102 -0.22 5.66 2.87
C ILE A 102 0.21 6.62 1.76
N PHE A 103 -0.55 7.69 1.50
CA PHE A 103 -0.23 8.66 0.44
C PHE A 103 1.10 9.39 0.72
N LEU A 104 1.33 9.78 1.97
CA LEU A 104 2.60 10.36 2.39
C LEU A 104 3.76 9.36 2.21
N GLY A 105 3.51 8.09 2.51
CA GLY A 105 4.49 7.03 2.33
C GLY A 105 5.00 6.84 0.91
N TYR A 106 4.11 6.90 -0.09
CA TYR A 106 4.55 6.90 -1.49
C TYR A 106 5.48 8.06 -1.82
N THR A 107 5.22 9.24 -1.23
CA THR A 107 6.05 10.42 -1.39
C THR A 107 7.42 10.22 -0.73
N VAL A 108 7.47 9.65 0.48
CA VAL A 108 8.73 9.35 1.18
C VAL A 108 9.57 8.33 0.41
N VAL A 109 8.95 7.29 -0.15
CA VAL A 109 9.64 6.33 -1.04
C VAL A 109 10.18 7.05 -2.28
N ALA A 110 9.41 7.94 -2.90
CA ALA A 110 9.85 8.72 -4.06
C ALA A 110 11.05 9.62 -3.74
N VAL A 111 11.03 10.33 -2.61
CA VAL A 111 12.15 11.18 -2.15
C VAL A 111 13.39 10.31 -1.84
N ASN A 112 13.20 9.13 -1.23
CA ASN A 112 14.28 8.20 -0.96
C ASN A 112 14.96 7.73 -2.26
N ARG A 113 14.18 7.42 -3.29
CA ARG A 113 14.71 7.02 -4.61
C ARG A 113 15.31 8.19 -5.39
N PHE A 114 14.76 9.38 -5.26
CA PHE A 114 15.33 10.59 -5.86
C PHE A 114 16.70 10.92 -5.26
N THR A 115 16.83 10.89 -3.94
CA THR A 115 18.09 11.23 -3.24
C THR A 115 19.21 10.24 -3.54
N ILE A 116 18.95 8.94 -3.75
CA ILE A 116 20.02 8.00 -4.15
C ILE A 116 20.55 8.31 -5.56
N ILE A 117 19.70 8.84 -6.46
CA ILE A 117 20.07 9.17 -7.84
C ILE A 117 20.81 10.51 -7.90
N PHE A 118 20.28 11.56 -7.26
CA PHE A 118 20.80 12.93 -7.38
C PHE A 118 21.76 13.34 -6.25
N MET A 119 21.68 12.69 -5.08
CA MET A 119 22.44 13.06 -3.87
C MET A 119 23.16 11.86 -3.25
N GLN A 120 23.75 10.99 -4.08
CA GLN A 120 24.35 9.72 -3.64
C GLN A 120 25.34 9.87 -2.47
N LYS A 121 26.18 10.91 -2.49
CA LYS A 121 27.17 11.17 -1.42
C LYS A 121 26.53 11.37 -0.04
N TYR A 122 25.35 11.99 -0.01
CA TYR A 122 24.64 12.32 1.22
C TYR A 122 23.51 11.34 1.53
N HIS A 123 23.15 10.44 0.60
CA HIS A 123 22.00 9.54 0.77
C HIS A 123 22.06 8.74 2.08
N ASN A 124 23.22 8.14 2.39
CA ASN A 124 23.38 7.37 3.63
C ASN A 124 23.32 8.23 4.89
N HIS A 125 23.69 9.51 4.80
CA HIS A 125 23.61 10.45 5.91
C HIS A 125 22.18 10.97 6.11
N ILE A 126 21.44 11.21 5.01
CA ILE A 126 20.06 11.65 5.06
C ILE A 126 19.17 10.52 5.60
N TRP A 127 19.30 9.32 5.05
CA TRP A 127 18.42 8.19 5.35
C TRP A 127 18.98 7.27 6.42
N THR A 128 19.35 7.85 7.57
CA THR A 128 19.67 7.05 8.75
C THR A 128 18.40 6.38 9.31
N PRO A 129 18.52 5.26 10.05
CA PRO A 129 17.38 4.62 10.69
C PRO A 129 16.57 5.56 11.59
N MET A 130 17.25 6.44 12.33
CA MET A 130 16.60 7.43 13.19
C MET A 130 15.75 8.41 12.38
N VAL A 131 16.29 8.97 11.30
CA VAL A 131 15.54 9.89 10.43
C VAL A 131 14.35 9.19 9.79
N ILE A 132 14.52 7.95 9.32
CA ILE A 132 13.43 7.15 8.75
C ILE A 132 12.31 6.93 9.79
N THR A 133 12.64 6.57 11.02
CA THR A 133 11.65 6.39 12.09
C THR A 133 10.94 7.70 12.43
N VAL A 134 11.66 8.83 12.50
CA VAL A 134 11.05 10.14 12.74
C VAL A 134 10.09 10.52 11.62
N ILE A 135 10.50 10.35 10.36
CA ILE A 135 9.63 10.59 9.20
C ILE A 135 8.37 9.73 9.30
N TYR A 136 8.52 8.43 9.56
CA TYR A 136 7.39 7.51 9.69
C TYR A 136 6.41 7.90 10.81
N VAL A 137 6.93 8.32 11.98
CA VAL A 137 6.08 8.82 13.08
C VAL A 137 5.36 10.10 12.67
N LEU A 138 6.03 11.00 11.95
CA LEU A 138 5.40 12.23 11.42
C LEU A 138 4.34 11.95 10.38
N GLU A 139 4.50 10.93 9.53
CA GLU A 139 3.49 10.51 8.56
C GLU A 139 2.18 10.08 9.22
N TRP A 140 2.23 9.52 10.42
CA TRP A 140 1.03 9.22 11.23
C TRP A 140 0.54 10.44 12.00
N ALA A 141 1.45 11.15 12.66
CA ALA A 141 1.12 12.24 13.56
C ALA A 141 0.51 13.44 12.81
N VAL A 142 1.02 13.79 11.63
CA VAL A 142 0.55 14.96 10.87
C VAL A 142 -0.90 14.79 10.43
N PRO A 143 -1.32 13.70 9.76
CA PRO A 143 -2.72 13.41 9.49
C PRO A 143 -3.56 13.31 10.76
N ALA A 144 -3.10 12.58 11.78
CA ALA A 144 -3.88 12.37 13.00
C ALA A 144 -4.17 13.70 13.73
N VAL A 145 -3.16 14.55 13.92
CA VAL A 145 -3.32 15.86 14.57
C VAL A 145 -4.09 16.81 13.67
N GLY A 146 -3.72 16.89 12.38
CA GLY A 146 -4.39 17.78 11.41
C GLY A 146 -5.88 17.50 11.29
N PHE A 147 -6.27 16.23 11.25
CA PHE A 147 -7.67 15.84 11.14
C PHE A 147 -8.37 15.74 12.48
N SER A 148 -7.68 15.54 13.60
CA SER A 148 -8.34 15.54 14.91
C SER A 148 -9.13 16.83 15.15
N ASN A 149 -8.58 17.97 14.72
CA ASN A 149 -9.25 19.26 14.79
C ASN A 149 -10.50 19.30 13.89
N LEU A 150 -10.39 18.81 12.66
CA LEU A 150 -11.50 18.74 11.71
C LEU A 150 -12.62 17.81 12.17
N PHE A 151 -12.28 16.67 12.77
CA PHE A 151 -13.28 15.70 13.20
C PHE A 151 -13.91 16.07 14.53
N TYR A 152 -13.15 16.55 15.52
CA TYR A 152 -13.62 16.66 16.91
C TYR A 152 -13.87 18.09 17.41
N ASN A 153 -13.26 19.13 16.81
CA ASN A 153 -13.33 20.49 17.35
C ASN A 153 -14.23 21.45 16.54
N THR A 154 -14.41 21.21 15.23
CA THR A 154 -15.20 22.11 14.36
C THR A 154 -16.71 21.97 14.50
N GLY A 155 -17.18 21.17 15.46
CA GLY A 155 -18.61 21.00 15.79
C GLY A 155 -19.08 19.55 15.67
N ASN A 156 -20.38 19.35 15.90
CA ASN A 156 -21.01 18.04 15.79
C ASN A 156 -21.44 17.78 14.34
N HIS A 157 -20.63 17.04 13.58
CA HIS A 157 -20.89 16.70 12.18
C HIS A 157 -21.87 15.52 11.98
N ASN A 158 -22.64 15.16 13.02
CA ASN A 158 -23.73 14.18 12.95
C ASN A 158 -23.33 12.83 12.30
N PHE A 159 -22.16 12.31 12.67
CA PHE A 159 -21.70 11.02 12.14
C PHE A 159 -22.68 9.90 12.53
N SER A 160 -23.11 9.15 11.53
CA SER A 160 -24.09 8.09 11.67
C SER A 160 -23.78 6.89 10.77
N LEU A 161 -24.11 5.71 11.28
CA LEU A 161 -24.19 4.48 10.51
C LEU A 161 -25.67 4.21 10.23
N LEU A 162 -26.08 4.45 9.00
CA LEU A 162 -27.45 4.28 8.56
C LEU A 162 -27.56 3.07 7.65
N ALA A 163 -28.73 2.43 7.63
CA ALA A 163 -29.00 1.37 6.67
C ALA A 163 -28.87 1.91 5.25
N ALA A 164 -28.04 1.27 4.43
CA ALA A 164 -27.91 1.53 3.02
C ALA A 164 -29.01 0.78 2.25
N SER A 165 -29.37 1.28 1.06
CA SER A 165 -30.28 0.59 0.13
C SER A 165 -29.79 -0.80 -0.26
N SER A 166 -28.47 -1.03 -0.26
CA SER A 166 -27.84 -2.32 -0.51
C SER A 166 -27.96 -3.33 0.64
N GLY A 167 -28.59 -2.97 1.77
CA GLY A 167 -28.81 -3.84 2.93
C GLY A 167 -27.74 -3.77 4.02
N GLY A 168 -26.57 -3.18 3.76
CA GLY A 168 -25.54 -2.94 4.78
C GLY A 168 -25.64 -1.58 5.46
N LEU A 169 -24.53 -1.11 6.04
CA LEU A 169 -24.45 0.18 6.72
C LEU A 169 -23.60 1.17 5.92
N SER A 170 -24.18 2.33 5.62
CA SER A 170 -23.50 3.48 5.05
C SER A 170 -23.06 4.42 6.17
N LEU A 171 -21.81 4.85 6.12
CA LEU A 171 -21.27 5.86 7.01
C LEU A 171 -21.59 7.24 6.42
N ARG A 172 -22.44 8.00 7.09
CA ARG A 172 -22.83 9.35 6.69
C ARG A 172 -22.39 10.36 7.74
N ALA A 173 -22.05 11.55 7.27
CA ALA A 173 -21.80 12.72 8.08
C ALA A 173 -22.57 13.89 7.46
N ASP A 174 -22.47 15.07 8.08
CA ASP A 174 -23.02 16.28 7.50
C ASP A 174 -22.47 16.54 6.09
N SER A 175 -23.32 17.08 5.22
CA SER A 175 -23.00 17.28 3.80
C SER A 175 -21.81 18.23 3.61
N ASP A 176 -21.71 19.25 4.46
CA ASP A 176 -20.60 20.20 4.44
C ASP A 176 -19.30 19.54 4.92
N PHE A 177 -19.38 18.65 5.91
CA PHE A 177 -18.23 17.85 6.34
C PHE A 177 -17.74 16.94 5.20
N MET A 178 -18.66 16.23 4.52
CA MET A 178 -18.30 15.34 3.43
C MET A 178 -17.63 16.09 2.26
N LYS A 179 -18.07 17.32 1.96
CA LYS A 179 -17.40 18.18 0.97
C LYS A 179 -15.99 18.60 1.42
N LEU A 180 -15.83 18.95 2.69
CA LEU A 180 -14.51 19.31 3.26
C LEU A 180 -13.55 18.12 3.25
N ASP A 181 -14.00 16.92 3.66
CA ASP A 181 -13.20 15.69 3.60
C ASP A 181 -12.82 15.34 2.15
N ALA A 182 -13.76 15.44 1.21
CA ALA A 182 -13.48 15.20 -0.21
C ALA A 182 -12.45 16.20 -0.78
N LEU A 183 -12.58 17.50 -0.45
CA LEU A 183 -11.61 18.52 -0.86
C LEU A 183 -10.22 18.25 -0.26
N GLN A 184 -10.17 17.82 0.99
CA GLN A 184 -8.95 17.47 1.68
C GLN A 184 -8.28 16.22 1.08
N ASP A 185 -9.05 15.16 0.82
CA ASP A 185 -8.56 13.96 0.13
C ASP A 185 -8.01 14.29 -1.25
N LEU A 186 -8.72 15.13 -2.02
CA LEU A 186 -8.25 15.60 -3.32
C LEU A 186 -6.95 16.38 -3.19
N SER A 187 -6.87 17.31 -2.23
CA SER A 187 -5.70 18.17 -2.05
C SER A 187 -4.45 17.36 -1.71
N ILE A 188 -4.56 16.44 -0.74
CA ILE A 188 -3.43 15.63 -0.29
C ILE A 188 -3.05 14.60 -1.35
N SER A 189 -4.02 13.89 -1.93
CA SER A 189 -3.73 12.91 -2.98
C SER A 189 -3.07 13.56 -4.20
N THR A 190 -3.58 14.72 -4.63
CA THR A 190 -3.01 15.48 -5.75
C THR A 190 -1.61 15.99 -5.41
N PHE A 191 -1.39 16.54 -4.23
CA PHE A 191 -0.06 16.99 -3.79
C PHE A 191 0.95 15.83 -3.79
N CYS A 192 0.64 14.74 -3.09
CA CYS A 192 1.49 13.54 -3.03
C CYS A 192 1.76 12.96 -4.42
N PHE A 193 0.73 12.97 -5.28
CA PHE A 193 0.84 12.52 -6.67
C PHE A 193 1.80 13.39 -7.47
N LEU A 194 1.61 14.71 -7.46
CA LEU A 194 2.44 15.65 -8.24
C LEU A 194 3.90 15.62 -7.79
N VAL A 195 4.13 15.58 -6.47
CA VAL A 195 5.50 15.47 -5.92
C VAL A 195 6.13 14.16 -6.34
N SER A 196 5.47 13.02 -6.10
CA SER A 196 5.99 11.70 -6.46
C SER A 196 6.22 11.56 -7.97
N PHE A 197 5.27 12.03 -8.78
CA PHE A 197 5.36 12.04 -10.23
C PHE A 197 6.57 12.84 -10.69
N THR A 198 6.75 14.06 -10.19
CA THR A 198 7.90 14.92 -10.54
C THR A 198 9.22 14.25 -10.17
N LEU A 199 9.31 13.67 -8.97
CA LEU A 199 10.52 12.98 -8.50
C LEU A 199 10.85 11.74 -9.34
N TYR A 200 9.87 10.90 -9.65
CA TYR A 200 10.09 9.73 -10.51
C TYR A 200 10.37 10.12 -11.96
N PHE A 201 9.65 11.08 -12.51
CA PHE A 201 9.83 11.54 -13.88
C PHE A 201 11.23 12.12 -14.10
N THR A 202 11.67 13.03 -13.21
CA THR A 202 13.03 13.59 -13.25
C THR A 202 14.10 12.50 -13.07
N SER A 203 13.88 11.55 -12.16
CA SER A 203 14.77 10.39 -11.96
C SER A 203 14.88 9.52 -13.22
N ILE A 204 13.75 9.26 -13.90
CA ILE A 204 13.71 8.49 -15.15
C ILE A 204 14.46 9.25 -16.25
N LEU A 205 14.18 10.55 -16.45
CA LEU A 205 14.86 11.36 -17.46
C LEU A 205 16.37 11.39 -17.23
N TYR A 206 16.82 11.52 -15.98
CA TYR A 206 18.23 11.48 -15.64
C TYR A 206 18.85 10.10 -15.93
N ILE A 207 18.17 9.00 -15.57
CA ILE A 207 18.61 7.63 -15.88
C ILE A 207 18.71 7.42 -17.39
N LEU A 208 17.73 7.89 -18.18
CA LEU A 208 17.75 7.76 -19.63
C LEU A 208 18.91 8.56 -20.25
N LYS A 209 19.12 9.81 -19.81
CA LYS A 209 20.23 10.66 -20.25
C LYS A 209 21.61 10.12 -19.87
N THR A 210 21.74 9.46 -18.71
CA THR A 210 23.01 8.87 -18.26
C THR A 210 23.27 7.49 -18.82
N LYS A 211 22.26 6.74 -19.29
CA LYS A 211 22.49 5.48 -20.03
C LYS A 211 23.06 5.72 -21.43
N THR A 212 22.67 6.81 -22.09
CA THR A 212 23.22 7.18 -23.41
C THR A 212 24.66 7.65 -23.31
N LEU A 213 25.04 8.27 -22.20
CA LEU A 213 26.42 8.64 -21.89
C LEU A 213 27.10 7.47 -21.16
N SER A 214 27.90 6.67 -21.87
CA SER A 214 28.57 5.41 -21.46
C SER A 214 29.42 5.41 -20.15
N HIS A 215 29.23 6.36 -19.23
CA HIS A 215 30.00 6.56 -17.98
C HIS A 215 29.20 6.38 -16.68
N GLY A 216 27.94 5.94 -16.75
CA GLY A 216 27.13 5.70 -15.56
C GLY A 216 27.53 4.45 -14.77
N LYS A 217 28.57 4.51 -13.92
CA LYS A 217 28.81 3.53 -12.82
C LYS A 217 27.54 3.31 -11.97
N LEU A 218 26.66 4.31 -11.93
CA LEU A 218 25.42 4.43 -11.15
C LEU A 218 24.44 3.26 -11.34
N LEU A 219 24.37 2.68 -12.54
CA LEU A 219 23.46 1.57 -12.88
C LEU A 219 24.13 0.20 -12.89
N LYS A 220 25.44 0.12 -12.65
CA LYS A 220 26.16 -1.17 -12.66
C LYS A 220 25.67 -2.08 -11.53
N ASN A 221 25.16 -1.51 -10.43
CA ASN A 221 24.44 -2.25 -9.40
C ASN A 221 23.01 -2.55 -9.86
N SER A 222 22.84 -3.71 -10.51
CA SER A 222 21.56 -4.28 -10.92
C SER A 222 20.47 -4.16 -9.82
N THR A 223 20.86 -4.29 -8.55
CA THR A 223 19.98 -4.18 -7.38
C THR A 223 19.30 -2.81 -7.22
N GLU A 224 19.99 -1.70 -7.43
CA GLU A 224 19.38 -0.36 -7.26
C GLU A 224 18.35 -0.06 -8.34
N PHE A 225 18.61 -0.49 -9.58
CA PHE A 225 17.66 -0.34 -10.68
C PHE A 225 16.41 -1.20 -10.47
N ILE A 226 16.59 -2.39 -9.90
CA ILE A 226 15.50 -3.26 -9.49
C ILE A 226 14.63 -2.58 -8.42
N ILE A 227 15.25 -2.02 -7.38
CA ILE A 227 14.56 -1.29 -6.31
C ILE A 227 13.83 -0.06 -6.89
N PHE A 228 14.45 0.66 -7.81
CA PHE A 228 13.81 1.80 -8.49
C PHE A 228 12.55 1.37 -9.25
N LYS A 229 12.62 0.27 -10.03
CA LYS A 229 11.44 -0.29 -10.72
C LYS A 229 10.34 -0.70 -9.75
N CYS A 230 10.71 -1.30 -8.64
CA CYS A 230 9.77 -1.67 -7.57
C CYS A 230 9.01 -0.43 -7.06
N ALA A 231 9.74 0.64 -6.76
CA ALA A 231 9.16 1.90 -6.28
C ALA A 231 8.24 2.55 -7.33
N VAL A 232 8.64 2.56 -8.60
CA VAL A 232 7.83 3.07 -9.71
C VAL A 232 6.56 2.25 -9.91
N PHE A 233 6.65 0.91 -9.85
CA PHE A 233 5.47 0.05 -9.96
C PHE A 233 4.49 0.32 -8.82
N SER A 234 4.98 0.45 -7.58
CA SER A 234 4.16 0.82 -6.43
C SER A 234 3.50 2.20 -6.61
N PHE A 235 4.19 3.18 -7.21
CA PHE A 235 3.59 4.47 -7.57
C PHE A 235 2.53 4.36 -8.67
N VAL A 236 2.70 3.49 -9.67
CA VAL A 236 1.67 3.28 -10.71
C VAL A 236 0.36 2.79 -10.10
N LEU A 237 0.41 2.00 -9.04
CA LEU A 237 -0.79 1.54 -8.31
C LEU A 237 -1.50 2.66 -7.54
N PHE A 238 -0.85 3.82 -7.35
CA PHE A 238 -1.48 5.00 -6.76
C PHE A 238 -2.31 5.81 -7.78
N ILE A 239 -2.04 5.66 -9.09
CA ILE A 239 -2.75 6.39 -10.17
C ILE A 239 -4.27 6.19 -10.11
N PRO A 240 -4.80 4.94 -10.00
CA PRO A 240 -6.24 4.73 -9.92
C PRO A 240 -6.89 5.48 -8.76
N ASN A 241 -6.21 5.56 -7.61
CA ASN A 241 -6.73 6.28 -6.46
C ASN A 241 -6.71 7.80 -6.67
N ALA A 242 -5.65 8.35 -7.28
CA ALA A 242 -5.61 9.78 -7.63
C ALA A 242 -6.72 10.15 -8.63
N LEU A 243 -6.91 9.34 -9.68
CA LEU A 243 -8.00 9.52 -10.63
C LEU A 243 -9.36 9.45 -9.93
N LYS A 244 -9.56 8.46 -9.05
CA LYS A 244 -10.78 8.29 -8.25
C LYS A 244 -11.11 9.56 -7.45
N SER A 245 -10.13 10.17 -6.76
CA SER A 245 -10.36 11.40 -5.98
C SER A 245 -10.71 12.60 -6.88
N ILE A 246 -10.11 12.70 -8.06
CA ILE A 246 -10.48 13.71 -9.07
C ILE A 246 -11.93 13.51 -9.52
N PHE A 247 -12.32 12.28 -9.88
CA PHE A 247 -13.68 11.99 -10.32
C PHE A 247 -14.72 12.22 -9.22
N LEU A 248 -14.45 11.83 -7.97
CA LEU A 248 -15.36 12.09 -6.85
C LEU A 248 -15.61 13.58 -6.61
N TYR A 249 -14.61 14.42 -6.86
CA TYR A 249 -14.75 15.86 -6.66
C TYR A 249 -15.55 16.54 -7.78
N PHE A 250 -15.29 16.18 -9.04
CA PHE A 250 -15.93 16.84 -10.18
C PHE A 250 -17.29 16.24 -10.56
N TYR A 251 -17.57 14.99 -10.21
CA TYR A 251 -18.74 14.27 -10.71
C TYR A 251 -19.89 14.23 -9.69
N ILE A 252 -21.07 14.69 -10.11
CA ILE A 252 -22.26 14.88 -9.24
C ILE A 252 -23.27 13.72 -9.35
N GLY A 253 -23.13 12.83 -10.33
CA GLY A 253 -24.10 11.74 -10.53
C GLY A 253 -24.07 10.67 -9.44
N GLU A 254 -25.21 10.38 -8.81
CA GLU A 254 -25.35 9.38 -7.73
C GLU A 254 -24.84 7.99 -8.14
N GLN A 255 -25.18 7.53 -9.35
CA GLN A 255 -24.78 6.20 -9.82
C GLN A 255 -23.25 6.07 -9.99
N ILE A 256 -22.60 7.14 -10.44
CA ILE A 256 -21.14 7.15 -10.62
C ILE A 256 -20.45 7.25 -9.26
N PHE A 257 -21.03 8.00 -8.32
CA PHE A 257 -20.54 8.05 -6.94
C PHE A 257 -20.53 6.67 -6.28
N ASP A 258 -21.60 5.89 -6.41
CA ASP A 258 -21.68 4.53 -5.87
C ASP A 258 -20.62 3.62 -6.47
N TRP A 259 -20.48 3.64 -7.81
CA TRP A 259 -19.49 2.83 -8.51
C TRP A 259 -18.05 3.21 -8.13
N ILE A 260 -17.75 4.50 -8.01
CA ILE A 260 -16.42 4.96 -7.59
C ILE A 260 -16.15 4.57 -6.14
N THR A 261 -17.17 4.60 -5.28
CA THR A 261 -17.08 4.16 -3.89
C THR A 261 -16.87 2.64 -3.78
N ASP A 262 -17.43 1.84 -4.68
CA ASP A 262 -17.10 0.41 -4.80
C ASP A 262 -15.67 0.18 -5.27
N LEU A 263 -15.23 0.95 -6.27
CA LEU A 263 -13.85 0.87 -6.79
C LEU A 263 -12.80 1.21 -5.72
N TRP A 264 -13.16 1.99 -4.71
CA TRP A 264 -12.27 2.30 -3.58
C TRP A 264 -11.77 1.05 -2.84
N TYR A 265 -12.59 0.02 -2.66
CA TYR A 265 -12.17 -1.23 -2.00
C TYR A 265 -11.04 -1.88 -2.79
N PHE A 266 -11.30 -2.14 -4.07
CA PHE A 266 -10.34 -2.79 -4.97
C PHE A 266 -9.05 -1.98 -5.08
N THR A 267 -9.15 -0.67 -5.30
CA THR A 267 -7.95 0.18 -5.46
C THR A 267 -7.12 0.24 -4.18
N THR A 268 -7.76 0.38 -3.02
CA THR A 268 -7.06 0.42 -1.73
C THR A 268 -6.36 -0.91 -1.43
N GLU A 269 -7.05 -2.03 -1.61
CA GLU A 269 -6.46 -3.35 -1.40
C GLU A 269 -5.30 -3.62 -2.38
N ILE A 270 -5.44 -3.27 -3.67
CA ILE A 270 -4.35 -3.35 -4.66
C ILE A 270 -3.15 -2.52 -4.19
N MET A 271 -3.37 -1.33 -3.64
CA MET A 271 -2.29 -0.50 -3.10
C MET A 271 -1.59 -1.20 -1.93
N CYS A 272 -2.34 -1.78 -1.00
CA CYS A 272 -1.80 -2.48 0.18
C CYS A 272 -1.01 -3.73 -0.20
N ILE A 273 -1.49 -4.55 -1.14
CA ILE A 273 -0.81 -5.80 -1.55
C ILE A 273 0.21 -5.58 -2.67
N GLY A 274 0.14 -4.46 -3.37
CA GLY A 274 0.94 -4.19 -4.56
C GLY A 274 2.43 -4.11 -4.29
N SER A 275 2.81 -3.58 -3.11
CA SER A 275 4.20 -3.50 -2.66
C SER A 275 4.86 -4.89 -2.55
N CYS A 276 4.14 -5.90 -2.06
CA CYS A 276 4.69 -7.25 -1.89
C CYS A 276 4.99 -7.92 -3.24
N TRP A 277 4.06 -7.80 -4.19
CA TRP A 277 4.24 -8.30 -5.55
C TRP A 277 5.34 -7.53 -6.29
N SER A 278 5.40 -6.21 -6.09
CA SER A 278 6.46 -5.36 -6.62
C SER A 278 7.85 -5.84 -6.17
N LEU A 279 8.02 -6.14 -4.88
CA LEU A 279 9.27 -6.67 -4.32
C LEU A 279 9.60 -8.06 -4.86
N LEU A 280 8.60 -8.95 -4.93
CA LEU A 280 8.80 -10.31 -5.41
C LEU A 280 9.14 -10.36 -6.91
N LEU A 281 8.49 -9.56 -7.74
CA LEU A 281 8.73 -9.50 -9.19
C LEU A 281 10.06 -8.82 -9.52
N SER A 282 10.47 -7.83 -8.72
CA SER A 282 11.69 -7.09 -8.95
C SER A 282 12.93 -7.85 -8.42
N SER A 283 12.89 -8.38 -7.20
CA SER A 283 14.06 -8.96 -6.54
C SER A 283 14.20 -10.47 -6.76
N ARG A 284 15.16 -10.86 -7.62
CA ARG A 284 15.52 -12.27 -7.84
C ARG A 284 15.91 -12.98 -6.54
N LYS A 285 16.71 -12.31 -5.69
CA LYS A 285 17.17 -12.88 -4.42
C LYS A 285 16.02 -13.14 -3.46
N LEU A 286 15.03 -12.23 -3.41
CA LEU A 286 13.85 -12.44 -2.60
C LEU A 286 13.05 -13.66 -3.08
N ARG A 287 12.96 -13.89 -4.41
CA ARG A 287 12.32 -15.10 -4.95
C ARG A 287 13.07 -16.38 -4.61
N GLU A 288 14.40 -16.36 -4.69
CA GLU A 288 15.25 -17.50 -4.34
C GLU A 288 15.12 -17.89 -2.86
N GLU A 289 14.90 -16.92 -1.97
CA GLU A 289 14.60 -17.16 -0.55
C GLU A 289 13.12 -17.54 -0.30
N PHE A 290 12.20 -17.01 -1.10
CA PHE A 290 10.77 -17.25 -0.95
C PHE A 290 10.39 -18.68 -1.38
N VAL A 291 10.95 -19.17 -2.49
CA VAL A 291 10.78 -20.56 -2.94
C VAL A 291 12.03 -21.32 -2.52
N PRO A 292 12.05 -21.97 -1.33
CA PRO A 292 13.21 -22.75 -0.93
C PRO A 292 13.47 -23.76 -2.03
N LYS A 293 14.74 -23.85 -2.48
CA LYS A 293 15.14 -24.84 -3.48
C LYS A 293 14.72 -26.20 -2.96
N ILE A 294 13.72 -26.80 -3.59
CA ILE A 294 13.41 -28.21 -3.41
C ILE A 294 14.58 -28.93 -4.07
N ASN A 295 15.65 -29.14 -3.30
CA ASN A 295 16.71 -30.04 -3.70
C ASN A 295 16.07 -31.43 -3.71
N PHE A 296 15.45 -31.80 -4.83
CA PHE A 296 15.28 -33.20 -5.17
C PHE A 296 16.69 -33.76 -5.34
N SER A 297 17.30 -34.17 -4.24
CA SER A 297 18.38 -35.15 -4.31
C SER A 297 17.72 -36.44 -4.82
N PHE A 298 17.58 -36.55 -6.14
CA PHE A 298 17.56 -37.84 -6.80
C PHE A 298 18.94 -38.43 -6.55
N SER A 299 19.12 -38.97 -5.34
CA SER A 299 20.19 -39.89 -5.00
C SER A 299 20.14 -40.97 -6.06
N GLY A 300 21.13 -40.94 -6.94
CA GLY A 300 21.17 -41.76 -8.14
C GLY A 300 20.98 -43.23 -7.79
N SER A 301 20.03 -43.85 -8.47
CA SER A 301 20.16 -45.24 -8.83
C SER A 301 21.45 -45.37 -9.64
N SER A 302 22.50 -45.84 -8.98
CA SER A 302 23.76 -46.26 -9.56
C SER A 302 23.48 -47.42 -10.53
N ILE A 303 23.15 -47.09 -11.79
CA ILE A 303 23.26 -48.05 -12.87
C ILE A 303 24.76 -48.12 -13.19
N GLY A 304 25.40 -49.12 -12.59
CA GLY A 304 26.81 -49.41 -12.78
C GLY A 304 27.10 -49.67 -14.25
N THR A 305 27.72 -48.72 -14.92
CA THR A 305 28.44 -48.98 -16.15
C THR A 305 29.77 -49.60 -15.77
N VAL A 306 29.78 -50.94 -15.80
CA VAL A 306 30.99 -51.77 -15.78
C VAL A 306 31.82 -51.39 -17.02
N SER A 307 32.75 -50.46 -16.86
CA SER A 307 33.73 -50.13 -17.88
C SER A 307 34.82 -51.20 -17.83
N GLY A 308 34.81 -52.08 -18.84
CA GLY A 308 35.83 -53.08 -19.06
C GLY A 308 37.20 -52.44 -19.24
N ARG A 309 38.15 -52.85 -18.41
CA ARG A 309 39.57 -52.63 -18.61
C ARG A 309 40.04 -53.58 -19.71
N ILE A 310 40.36 -53.01 -20.87
CA ILE A 310 41.19 -53.67 -21.89
C ILE A 310 42.61 -53.20 -21.62
N LEU A 311 43.42 -54.09 -21.05
CA LEU A 311 44.86 -54.21 -21.25
C LEU A 311 45.19 -55.69 -21.22
#